data_AF-A0A3D0VZP8-F1
#
_entry.id   AF-A0A3D0VZP8-F1
#
_cell.length_a   1.000
_cell.length_b   1.000
_cell.length_c   1.000
_cell.angle_alpha   90.00
_cell.angle_beta   90.00
_cell.angle_gamma   90.00
#
_symmetry.space_group_name_H-M   'P 1'
#
loop_
_entity.id
_entity.type
_entity.pdbx_description
1 polymer ?
#
loop_
_entity_poly.entity_id
_entity_poly.type
_entity_poly.pdbx_seq_one_letter_code
_entity_poly.pdbx_strand_id
1 'polypeptide(L)'
;MRDEKVYHEYANWKIENHDLLKYLVEGNSDLIIRFKHVIDVTDYLYDKLIDDDQYTEEEDQIFETGYYYLFDQVEEIVKILKKSYHNNIKNLERRAKDVNLLLSAIDFQNELLGVENFEQKDMDKLVDFEQQVLKSIESKEEIPVTKFEELDQMTVEMFAKLNVEYYPINDIFLEIADELGIL
;
A
#
# COMPACT_ATOMS: atom_id res chain seq x y z
N MET A 1 15.64 22.24 3.64
CA MET A 1 14.93 23.02 2.60
C MET A 1 13.99 22.00 1.99
N ARG A 2 12.68 22.18 2.15
CA ARG A 2 11.68 21.20 1.69
C ARG A 2 11.87 20.96 0.20
N ASP A 3 11.80 19.70 -0.23
CA ASP A 3 11.92 19.39 -1.64
C ASP A 3 10.57 19.62 -2.33
N GLU A 4 10.34 20.85 -2.84
CA GLU A 4 9.11 21.19 -3.58
C GLU A 4 8.81 20.21 -4.73
N LYS A 5 9.82 19.47 -5.20
CA LYS A 5 9.69 18.46 -6.25
C LYS A 5 8.72 17.35 -5.88
N VAL A 6 8.73 16.86 -4.64
CA VAL A 6 7.90 15.70 -4.23
C VAL A 6 6.41 16.03 -4.31
N TYR A 7 6.03 17.26 -3.95
CA TYR A 7 4.66 17.75 -4.04
C TYR A 7 4.18 17.90 -5.48
N HIS A 8 5.05 18.37 -6.37
CA HIS A 8 4.75 18.41 -7.80
C HIS A 8 4.61 17.01 -8.41
N GLU A 9 5.45 16.07 -7.99
CA GLU A 9 5.34 14.67 -8.40
C GLU A 9 4.01 14.06 -7.95
N TYR A 10 3.62 14.29 -6.70
CA TYR A 10 2.33 13.85 -6.18
C TYR A 10 1.14 14.43 -6.95
N ALA A 11 1.15 15.75 -7.21
CA ALA A 11 0.10 16.41 -7.97
C ALA A 11 -0.04 15.82 -9.38
N ASN A 12 1.09 15.58 -10.05
CA ASN A 12 1.10 14.94 -11.37
C ASN A 12 0.59 13.50 -11.30
N TRP A 13 1.03 12.72 -10.32
CA TRP A 13 0.60 11.35 -10.09
C TRP A 13 -0.93 11.26 -9.84
N LYS A 14 -1.50 12.19 -9.05
CA LYS A 14 -2.96 12.28 -8.86
C LYS A 14 -3.71 12.59 -10.15
N ILE A 15 -3.15 13.44 -11.01
CA ILE A 15 -3.75 13.76 -12.32
C ILE A 15 -3.72 12.54 -13.23
N GLU A 16 -2.57 11.86 -13.31
CA GLU A 16 -2.39 10.66 -14.13
C GLU A 16 -3.32 9.52 -13.70
N ASN A 17 -3.58 9.39 -12.40
CA ASN A 17 -4.40 8.34 -11.82
C ASN A 17 -5.81 8.81 -11.42
N HIS A 18 -6.25 10.00 -11.86
CA HIS A 18 -7.49 10.63 -11.39
C HIS A 18 -8.71 9.71 -11.46
N ASP A 19 -8.96 9.09 -12.61
CA ASP A 19 -10.14 8.23 -12.82
C ASP A 19 -10.12 6.99 -11.91
N LEU A 20 -8.93 6.41 -11.71
CA LEU A 20 -8.73 5.26 -10.82
C LEU A 20 -8.95 5.67 -9.37
N LEU A 21 -8.22 6.68 -8.89
CA LEU A 21 -8.31 7.16 -7.51
C LEU A 21 -9.74 7.58 -7.17
N LYS A 22 -10.40 8.30 -8.07
CA LYS A 22 -11.81 8.69 -7.91
C LYS A 22 -12.71 7.47 -7.73
N TYR A 23 -12.57 6.44 -8.58
CA TYR A 23 -13.35 5.21 -8.45
C TYR A 23 -13.09 4.53 -7.11
N LEU A 24 -11.83 4.43 -6.71
CA LEU A 24 -11.42 3.73 -5.49
C LEU A 24 -11.96 4.43 -4.23
N VAL A 25 -11.80 5.75 -4.13
CA VAL A 25 -12.18 6.55 -2.96
C VAL A 25 -13.70 6.76 -2.91
N GLU A 26 -14.32 7.31 -3.97
CA GLU A 26 -15.76 7.59 -3.97
C GLU A 26 -16.59 6.30 -3.94
N GLY A 27 -16.04 5.21 -4.48
CA GLY A 27 -16.67 3.89 -4.50
C GLY A 27 -16.54 3.10 -3.19
N ASN A 28 -15.75 3.58 -2.20
CA ASN A 28 -15.33 2.79 -1.04
C ASN A 28 -14.82 1.39 -1.46
N SER A 29 -13.91 1.37 -2.43
CA SER A 29 -13.38 0.14 -3.01
C SER A 29 -12.66 -0.72 -1.96
N ASP A 30 -12.90 -2.03 -2.02
CA ASP A 30 -12.19 -3.00 -1.19
C ASP A 30 -10.70 -3.10 -1.59
N LEU A 31 -10.32 -2.60 -2.77
CA LEU A 31 -8.92 -2.59 -3.24
C LEU A 31 -8.02 -1.65 -2.43
N ILE A 32 -8.59 -0.65 -1.75
CA ILE A 32 -7.84 0.34 -0.97
C ILE A 32 -8.01 0.17 0.54
N ILE A 33 -8.70 -0.88 1.00
CA ILE A 33 -9.02 -1.06 2.42
C ILE A 33 -7.78 -1.03 3.31
N ARG A 34 -6.63 -1.51 2.80
CA ARG A 34 -5.35 -1.57 3.49
C ARG A 34 -4.54 -0.27 3.44
N PHE A 35 -5.00 0.78 2.77
CA PHE A 35 -4.24 2.03 2.68
C PHE A 35 -5.13 3.26 2.52
N LYS A 36 -6.42 3.14 2.86
CA LYS A 36 -7.38 4.23 2.78
C LYS A 36 -6.95 5.42 3.64
N HIS A 37 -6.55 5.16 4.88
CA HIS A 37 -6.11 6.22 5.78
C HIS A 37 -4.81 6.90 5.31
N VAL A 38 -3.98 6.16 4.57
CA VAL A 38 -2.81 6.76 3.92
C VAL A 38 -3.23 7.77 2.87
N ILE A 39 -4.26 7.48 2.05
CA ILE A 39 -4.83 8.45 1.10
C ILE A 39 -5.37 9.67 1.86
N ASP A 40 -6.19 9.44 2.87
CA ASP A 40 -6.89 10.51 3.60
C ASP A 40 -5.89 11.51 4.23
N VAL A 41 -4.87 11.01 4.92
CA VAL A 41 -3.83 11.85 5.54
C VAL A 41 -2.94 12.51 4.48
N THR A 42 -2.53 11.80 3.43
CA THR A 42 -1.64 12.37 2.40
C THR A 42 -2.35 13.50 1.65
N ASP A 43 -3.63 13.32 1.30
CA ASP A 43 -4.45 14.36 0.68
C ASP A 43 -4.59 15.58 1.61
N TYR A 44 -4.88 15.34 2.88
CA TYR A 44 -5.01 16.42 3.87
C TYR A 44 -3.72 17.22 4.03
N LEU A 45 -2.57 16.54 4.16
CA LEU A 45 -1.28 17.20 4.32
C LEU A 45 -0.88 17.98 3.06
N TYR A 46 -1.17 17.45 1.86
CA TYR A 46 -0.97 18.17 0.62
C TYR A 46 -1.79 19.47 0.56
N ASP A 47 -3.08 19.40 0.93
CA ASP A 47 -3.94 20.58 0.96
C ASP A 47 -3.48 21.58 2.03
N LYS A 48 -3.07 21.10 3.21
CA LYS A 48 -2.55 21.94 4.29
C LYS A 48 -1.29 22.70 3.88
N LEU A 49 -0.38 22.08 3.13
CA LEU A 49 0.84 22.73 2.65
C LEU A 49 0.55 24.00 1.84
N ILE A 50 -0.52 24.00 1.06
CA ILE A 50 -0.90 25.13 0.19
C ILE A 50 -1.34 26.34 1.02
N ASP A 51 -1.99 26.07 2.16
CA ASP A 51 -2.73 27.08 2.93
C ASP A 51 -2.05 27.49 4.24
N ASP A 52 -1.04 26.74 4.73
CA ASP A 52 -0.46 26.93 6.06
C ASP A 52 1.08 27.13 6.06
N ASP A 53 1.50 28.35 6.39
CA ASP A 53 2.91 28.72 6.59
C ASP A 53 3.57 27.98 7.77
N GLN A 54 2.79 27.32 8.65
CA GLN A 54 3.26 26.55 9.80
C GLN A 54 3.42 25.05 9.56
N TYR A 55 3.26 24.59 8.32
CA TYR A 55 3.54 23.20 7.94
C TYR A 55 4.92 22.77 8.52
N THR A 56 4.98 21.64 9.20
CA THR A 56 6.15 21.22 9.99
C THR A 56 7.04 20.25 9.21
N GLU A 57 8.24 19.95 9.73
CA GLU A 57 9.11 18.92 9.16
C GLU A 57 8.55 17.50 9.40
N GLU A 58 7.83 17.29 10.51
CA GLU A 58 7.16 16.02 10.79
C GLU A 58 6.03 15.76 9.78
N GLU A 59 5.21 16.77 9.48
CA GLU A 59 4.18 16.69 8.45
C GLU A 59 4.77 16.44 7.05
N ASP A 60 5.91 17.06 6.73
CA ASP A 60 6.69 16.81 5.50
C ASP A 60 7.07 15.33 5.39
N GLN A 61 7.61 14.75 6.48
CA GLN A 61 8.00 13.34 6.53
C GLN A 61 6.81 12.38 6.44
N ILE A 62 5.70 12.68 7.12
CA ILE A 62 4.46 11.89 7.04
C ILE A 62 3.92 11.92 5.61
N PHE A 63 3.88 13.10 4.98
CA PHE A 63 3.45 13.25 3.60
C PHE A 63 4.32 12.44 2.64
N GLU A 64 5.65 12.58 2.72
CA GLU A 64 6.58 11.84 1.84
C GLU A 64 6.39 10.33 1.98
N THR A 65 6.33 9.85 3.23
CA THR A 65 6.11 8.42 3.53
C THR A 65 4.78 7.93 2.95
N GLY A 66 3.71 8.70 3.17
CA GLY A 66 2.39 8.37 2.67
C GLY A 66 2.35 8.36 1.14
N TYR A 67 2.92 9.37 0.49
CA TYR A 67 2.99 9.45 -0.95
C TYR A 67 3.74 8.27 -1.57
N TYR A 68 4.96 7.97 -1.12
CA TYR A 68 5.72 6.86 -1.70
C TYR A 68 5.02 5.52 -1.51
N TYR A 69 4.41 5.29 -0.35
CA TYR A 69 3.61 4.09 -0.13
C TYR A 69 2.41 4.03 -1.09
N LEU A 70 1.64 5.12 -1.22
CA LEU A 70 0.50 5.18 -2.14
C LEU A 70 0.92 4.96 -3.60
N PHE A 71 2.04 5.54 -4.00
CA PHE A 71 2.60 5.37 -5.33
C PHE A 71 2.83 3.88 -5.63
N ASP A 72 3.53 3.17 -4.74
CA ASP A 72 3.83 1.76 -4.91
C ASP A 72 2.57 0.88 -4.94
N GLN A 73 1.64 1.09 -3.99
CA GLN A 73 0.40 0.31 -3.91
C GLN A 73 -0.47 0.50 -5.17
N VAL A 74 -0.62 1.75 -5.63
CA VAL A 74 -1.44 2.07 -6.81
C VAL A 74 -0.78 1.58 -8.08
N GLU A 75 0.56 1.69 -8.22
CA GLU A 75 1.26 1.18 -9.40
C GLU A 75 1.10 -0.35 -9.55
N GLU A 76 1.13 -1.10 -8.45
CA GLU A 76 0.86 -2.54 -8.50
C GLU A 76 -0.60 -2.85 -8.90
N ILE A 77 -1.59 -2.10 -8.38
CA ILE A 77 -2.99 -2.21 -8.82
C ILE A 77 -3.11 -1.89 -10.33
N VAL A 78 -2.49 -0.80 -10.79
CA VAL A 78 -2.48 -0.36 -12.18
C VAL A 78 -1.86 -1.42 -13.09
N LYS A 79 -0.75 -2.03 -12.67
CA LYS A 79 -0.07 -3.10 -13.39
C LYS A 79 -0.96 -4.33 -13.56
N ILE A 80 -1.63 -4.79 -12.50
CA ILE A 80 -2.58 -5.92 -12.56
C ILE A 80 -3.79 -5.55 -13.44
N LEU A 81 -4.33 -4.35 -13.25
CA LEU A 81 -5.47 -3.84 -13.99
C LEU A 81 -5.22 -3.82 -15.50
N LYS A 82 -4.05 -3.32 -15.92
CA LYS A 82 -3.62 -3.24 -17.32
C LYS A 82 -3.34 -4.63 -17.90
N LYS A 83 -2.55 -5.46 -17.20
CA LYS A 83 -2.06 -6.75 -17.73
C LYS A 83 -3.13 -7.84 -17.75
N SER A 84 -3.93 -7.94 -16.69
CA SER A 84 -4.76 -9.13 -16.43
C SER A 84 -6.26 -8.86 -16.58
N TYR A 85 -6.66 -7.60 -16.39
CA TYR A 85 -8.07 -7.17 -16.40
C TYR A 85 -8.41 -6.22 -17.55
N HIS A 86 -7.45 -5.87 -18.41
CA HIS A 86 -7.65 -4.99 -19.58
C HIS A 86 -8.37 -3.69 -19.23
N ASN A 87 -7.97 -3.03 -18.14
CA ASN A 87 -8.59 -1.81 -17.60
C ASN A 87 -10.04 -1.96 -17.12
N ASN A 88 -10.54 -3.19 -16.91
CA ASN A 88 -11.85 -3.43 -16.31
C ASN A 88 -11.75 -3.47 -14.78
N ILE A 89 -11.84 -2.30 -14.16
CA ILE A 89 -11.73 -2.13 -12.71
C ILE A 89 -12.80 -2.91 -11.93
N LYS A 90 -14.02 -3.01 -12.46
CA LYS A 90 -15.12 -3.76 -11.81
C LYS A 90 -14.83 -5.25 -11.69
N ASN A 91 -14.09 -5.82 -12.63
CA ASN A 91 -13.67 -7.22 -12.54
C ASN A 91 -12.53 -7.41 -11.55
N LEU A 92 -11.61 -6.44 -11.47
CA LEU A 92 -10.53 -6.45 -10.47
C LEU A 92 -11.08 -6.31 -9.05
N GLU A 93 -12.04 -5.41 -8.86
CA GLU A 93 -12.76 -5.18 -7.59
C GLU A 93 -13.33 -6.48 -7.00
N ARG A 94 -13.90 -7.35 -7.84
CA ARG A 94 -14.45 -8.65 -7.40
C ARG A 94 -13.38 -9.59 -6.83
N ARG A 95 -12.11 -9.29 -7.08
CA ARG A 95 -10.94 -10.03 -6.63
C ARG A 95 -10.10 -9.20 -5.66
N ALA A 96 -10.68 -8.16 -5.06
CA ALA A 96 -9.96 -7.25 -4.17
C ALA A 96 -9.26 -7.96 -3.02
N LYS A 97 -9.86 -9.02 -2.45
CA LYS A 97 -9.21 -9.81 -1.39
C LYS A 97 -7.88 -10.43 -1.83
N ASP A 98 -7.83 -10.91 -3.06
CA ASP A 98 -6.63 -11.53 -3.61
C ASP A 98 -5.55 -10.49 -3.93
N VAL A 99 -5.98 -9.32 -4.45
CA VAL A 99 -5.10 -8.17 -4.66
C VAL A 99 -4.52 -7.70 -3.31
N ASN A 100 -5.34 -7.57 -2.28
CA ASN A 100 -4.88 -7.20 -0.94
C ASN A 100 -3.92 -8.23 -0.34
N LEU A 101 -4.11 -9.53 -0.63
CA LEU A 101 -3.15 -10.57 -0.22
C LEU A 101 -1.79 -10.38 -0.90
N LEU A 102 -1.78 -10.08 -2.20
CA LEU A 102 -0.56 -9.77 -2.94
C LEU A 102 0.16 -8.56 -2.36
N LEU A 103 -0.58 -7.45 -2.16
CA LEU A 103 -0.04 -6.23 -1.58
C LEU A 103 0.50 -6.45 -0.16
N SER A 104 -0.15 -7.31 0.64
CA SER A 104 0.36 -7.70 1.96
C SER A 104 1.70 -8.40 1.87
N ALA A 105 1.85 -9.35 0.94
CA ALA A 105 3.12 -10.04 0.73
C ALA A 105 4.25 -9.07 0.34
N ILE A 106 3.95 -8.08 -0.51
CA ILE A 106 4.91 -7.03 -0.90
C ILE A 106 5.27 -6.16 0.31
N ASP A 107 4.30 -5.76 1.13
CA ASP A 107 4.56 -4.96 2.33
C ASP A 107 5.47 -5.69 3.31
N PHE A 108 5.26 -7.00 3.51
CA PHE A 108 6.15 -7.81 4.35
C PHE A 108 7.56 -7.94 3.77
N GLN A 109 7.72 -7.98 2.45
CA GLN A 109 9.05 -7.94 1.82
C GLN A 109 9.74 -6.61 2.08
N ASN A 110 9.03 -5.49 1.89
CA ASN A 110 9.58 -4.16 2.14
C ASN A 110 9.99 -3.99 3.61
N GLU A 111 9.15 -4.45 4.54
CA GLU A 111 9.49 -4.45 5.96
C GLU A 111 10.74 -5.29 6.23
N LEU A 112 10.80 -6.51 5.69
CA LEU A 112 11.93 -7.41 5.90
C LEU A 112 13.24 -6.82 5.36
N LEU A 113 13.20 -6.08 4.24
CA LEU A 113 14.36 -5.34 3.70
C LEU A 113 14.84 -4.23 4.64
N GLY A 114 13.96 -3.66 5.44
CA GLY A 114 14.29 -2.66 6.47
C GLY A 114 14.96 -3.25 7.71
N VAL A 115 14.87 -4.57 7.93
CA VAL A 115 15.42 -5.24 9.11
C VAL A 115 16.88 -5.64 8.91
N GLU A 116 17.74 -5.30 9.87
CA GLU A 116 19.12 -5.78 9.88
C GLU A 116 19.19 -7.29 10.13
N ASN A 117 20.02 -8.01 9.36
CA ASN A 117 20.30 -9.44 9.52
C ASN A 117 19.15 -10.41 9.22
N PHE A 118 18.20 -10.04 8.36
CA PHE A 118 17.23 -11.03 7.86
C PHE A 118 17.93 -12.15 7.06
N GLU A 119 17.37 -13.35 7.10
CA GLU A 119 17.89 -14.48 6.32
C GLU A 119 17.35 -14.39 4.89
N GLN A 120 18.23 -14.44 3.88
CA GLN A 120 17.81 -14.42 2.47
C GLN A 120 16.73 -15.47 2.14
N LYS A 121 16.80 -16.64 2.77
CA LYS A 121 15.81 -17.71 2.61
C LYS A 121 14.39 -17.30 3.01
N ASP A 122 14.24 -16.34 3.92
CA ASP A 122 12.95 -15.85 4.36
C ASP A 122 12.39 -14.83 3.36
N MET A 123 13.24 -13.97 2.80
CA MET A 123 12.89 -13.15 1.64
C MET A 123 12.47 -14.00 0.43
N ASP A 124 13.24 -15.03 0.10
CA ASP A 124 12.95 -15.92 -1.02
C ASP A 124 11.56 -16.56 -0.91
N LYS A 125 11.13 -16.92 0.32
CA LYS A 125 9.78 -17.46 0.54
C LYS A 125 8.67 -16.44 0.27
N LEU A 126 8.86 -15.18 0.70
CA LEU A 126 7.89 -14.12 0.45
C LEU A 126 7.79 -13.80 -1.05
N VAL A 127 8.93 -13.76 -1.75
CA VAL A 127 8.98 -13.58 -3.21
C VAL A 127 8.29 -14.76 -3.93
N ASP A 128 8.57 -16.00 -3.52
CA ASP A 128 7.92 -17.18 -4.09
C ASP A 128 6.40 -17.18 -3.83
N PHE A 129 5.97 -16.71 -2.67
CA PHE A 129 4.56 -16.56 -2.33
C PHE A 129 3.89 -15.47 -3.19
N GLU A 130 4.51 -14.29 -3.30
CA GLU A 130 4.04 -13.20 -4.16
C GLU A 130 3.85 -13.67 -5.60
N GLN A 131 4.85 -14.37 -6.17
CA GLN A 131 4.77 -14.89 -7.53
C GLN A 131 3.62 -15.89 -7.72
N GLN A 132 3.35 -16.75 -6.72
CA GLN A 132 2.24 -17.67 -6.75
C GLN A 132 0.89 -16.94 -6.74
N VAL A 133 0.71 -15.99 -5.82
CA VAL A 133 -0.51 -15.18 -5.72
C VAL A 133 -0.73 -14.38 -6.99
N LEU A 134 0.30 -13.69 -7.49
CA LEU A 134 0.24 -12.93 -8.73
C LEU A 134 -0.18 -13.83 -9.89
N LYS A 135 0.46 -14.99 -10.07
CA LYS A 135 0.09 -15.94 -11.13
C LYS A 135 -1.37 -16.36 -11.04
N SER A 136 -1.90 -16.62 -9.84
CA SER A 136 -3.31 -16.96 -9.66
C SER A 136 -4.24 -15.79 -10.01
N ILE A 137 -3.88 -14.56 -9.65
CA ILE A 137 -4.62 -13.34 -10.04
C ILE A 137 -4.62 -13.19 -11.57
N GLU A 138 -3.46 -13.32 -12.21
CA GLU A 138 -3.30 -13.20 -13.68
C GLU A 138 -4.10 -14.28 -14.42
N SER A 139 -4.05 -15.52 -13.91
CA SER A 139 -4.78 -16.67 -14.46
C SER A 139 -6.26 -16.68 -14.07
N LYS A 140 -6.68 -15.75 -13.20
CA LYS A 140 -8.04 -15.63 -12.65
C LYS A 140 -8.49 -16.87 -11.87
N GLU A 141 -7.54 -17.64 -11.35
CA GLU A 141 -7.78 -18.80 -10.50
C GLU A 141 -8.18 -18.35 -9.11
N GLU A 142 -9.11 -19.05 -8.47
CA GLU A 142 -9.52 -18.76 -7.09
C GLU A 142 -8.35 -19.04 -6.13
N ILE A 143 -8.05 -18.08 -5.26
CA ILE A 143 -7.03 -18.25 -4.23
C ILE A 143 -7.72 -18.85 -2.99
N PRO A 144 -7.28 -20.03 -2.53
CA PRO A 144 -7.89 -20.66 -1.37
C PRO A 144 -7.56 -19.87 -0.10
N VAL A 145 -8.47 -19.88 0.88
CA VAL A 145 -8.29 -19.21 2.18
C VAL A 145 -7.00 -19.63 2.89
N THR A 146 -6.55 -20.88 2.68
CA THR A 146 -5.29 -21.40 3.23
C THR A 146 -4.06 -20.59 2.82
N LYS A 147 -4.12 -19.83 1.71
CA LYS A 147 -3.01 -18.95 1.30
C LYS A 147 -2.88 -17.72 2.20
N PHE A 148 -3.98 -17.24 2.77
CA PHE A 148 -3.95 -16.17 3.77
C PHE A 148 -3.29 -16.68 5.05
N GLU A 149 -3.70 -17.86 5.52
CA GLU A 149 -3.10 -18.54 6.69
C GLU A 149 -1.61 -18.85 6.47
N GLU A 150 -1.22 -19.22 5.25
CA GLU A 150 0.18 -19.45 4.88
C GLU A 150 1.02 -18.18 5.00
N LEU A 151 0.53 -17.04 4.51
CA LEU A 151 1.23 -15.76 4.66
C LEU A 151 1.34 -15.36 6.13
N ASP A 152 0.24 -15.45 6.89
CA ASP A 152 0.20 -15.11 8.31
C ASP A 152 1.19 -15.94 9.11
N GLN A 153 1.20 -17.27 8.92
CA GLN A 153 2.12 -18.14 9.63
C GLN A 153 3.57 -17.84 9.25
N MET A 154 3.83 -17.65 7.95
CA MET A 154 5.16 -17.36 7.44
C MET A 154 5.73 -16.08 8.04
N THR A 155 4.95 -15.00 8.06
CA THR A 155 5.39 -13.68 8.54
C THR A 155 5.55 -13.67 10.05
N VAL A 156 4.61 -14.26 10.80
CA VAL A 156 4.74 -14.42 12.26
C VAL A 156 6.03 -15.15 12.62
N GLU A 157 6.34 -16.25 11.94
CA GLU A 157 7.58 -17.01 12.19
C GLU A 157 8.84 -16.22 11.83
N MET A 158 8.81 -15.38 10.79
CA MET A 158 9.95 -14.55 10.37
C MET A 158 10.20 -13.42 11.37
N PHE A 159 9.20 -12.58 11.64
CA PHE A 159 9.35 -11.41 12.49
C PHE A 159 9.58 -11.79 13.96
N ALA A 160 9.02 -12.91 14.44
CA ALA A 160 9.32 -13.42 15.77
C ALA A 160 10.80 -13.83 15.94
N LYS A 161 11.45 -14.38 14.91
CA LYS A 161 12.89 -14.72 14.96
C LYS A 161 13.76 -13.47 15.00
N LEU A 162 13.34 -12.42 14.31
CA LEU A 162 14.05 -11.14 14.22
C LEU A 162 13.77 -10.24 15.42
N ASN A 163 12.81 -10.60 16.28
CA ASN A 163 12.36 -9.80 17.41
C ASN A 163 11.94 -8.39 16.96
N VAL A 164 11.20 -8.33 15.85
CA VAL A 164 10.64 -7.11 15.26
C VAL A 164 9.14 -7.12 15.50
N GLU A 165 8.63 -6.00 16.02
CA GLU A 165 7.18 -5.77 16.09
C GLU A 165 6.74 -5.14 14.77
N TYR A 166 5.90 -5.84 14.02
CA TYR A 166 5.35 -5.34 12.77
C TYR A 166 4.11 -4.51 13.04
N TYR A 167 4.09 -3.29 12.49
CA TYR A 167 2.95 -2.39 12.51
C TYR A 167 2.54 -2.06 11.07
N PRO A 168 1.33 -2.43 10.62
CA PRO A 168 0.85 -2.06 9.29
C PRO A 168 0.86 -0.55 9.11
N ILE A 169 1.35 -0.06 7.96
CA ILE A 169 1.39 1.38 7.64
C ILE A 169 -0.01 2.01 7.76
N ASN A 170 -1.06 1.28 7.36
CA ASN A 170 -2.43 1.75 7.52
C ASN A 170 -2.84 2.05 8.95
N ASP A 171 -2.35 1.27 9.92
CA ASP A 171 -2.69 1.44 11.33
C ASP A 171 -1.98 2.68 11.89
N ILE A 172 -0.73 2.90 11.50
CA ILE A 172 0.03 4.12 11.81
C ILE A 172 -0.70 5.35 11.24
N PHE A 173 -1.13 5.29 9.98
CA PHE A 173 -1.85 6.39 9.34
C PHE A 173 -3.27 6.58 9.87
N LEU A 174 -3.90 5.53 10.40
CA LEU A 174 -5.18 5.65 11.11
C LEU A 174 -5.01 6.46 12.41
N GLU A 175 -3.95 6.21 13.18
CA GLU A 175 -3.64 6.98 14.39
C GLU A 175 -3.37 8.45 14.06
N ILE A 176 -2.56 8.71 13.02
CA ILE A 176 -2.29 10.08 12.53
C ILE A 176 -3.59 10.77 12.08
N ALA A 177 -4.48 10.05 11.37
CA ALA A 177 -5.76 10.61 10.94
C ALA A 177 -6.65 11.02 12.12
N ASP A 178 -6.63 10.25 13.22
CA ASP A 178 -7.36 10.59 14.46
C ASP A 178 -6.77 11.84 15.12
N GLU A 179 -5.43 11.92 15.23
CA GLU A 179 -4.73 13.08 15.81
C GLU A 179 -4.96 14.37 15.03
N LEU A 180 -5.03 14.29 13.70
CA LEU A 180 -5.33 15.41 12.81
C LEU A 180 -6.83 15.75 12.75
N GLY A 181 -7.71 14.91 13.31
CA GLY A 181 -9.16 15.11 13.31
C GLY A 181 -9.82 14.93 11.94
N ILE A 182 -9.31 14.00 11.13
CA ILE A 182 -9.76 13.73 9.75
C ILE A 182 -10.83 12.61 9.71
N LEU A 183 -10.99 11.85 10.80
CA LEU A 183 -11.94 10.72 10.94
C LEU A 183 -13.37 11.13 11.34
#